data_AF-A0AAP5MBB1-F1
#
_entry.id   AF-A0AAP5MBB1-F1
#
_cell.length_a   1.000
_cell.length_b   1.000
_cell.length_c   1.000
_cell.angle_alpha   90.00
_cell.angle_beta   90.00
_cell.angle_gamma   90.00
#
_symmetry.space_group_name_H-M   'P 1'
#
loop_
_entity.id
_entity.type
_entity.pdbx_description
1 polymer ?
#
loop_
_entity_poly.entity_id
_entity_poly.type
_entity_poly.pdbx_seq_one_letter_code
_entity_poly.pdbx_strand_id
1 'polypeptide(L)'
;MPTSESQVRPLTNLEPPEQRSVWQQAVIEAGNRVPSGRLVKETLERLKEKRLFKASDFCQLGDVFTLSKLEAQERKYNGCWAIAVTLNDFTVEVAVHDNTLLVKPENLNKIDSPEAHDQLPQIKERIWRLRNHGTLDRGAYTVLDSLGRQSYLTPVEFGLLQWLEEYYGVDGES
;
A
#
# COMPACT_ATOMS: atom_id res chain seq x y z
N MET A 1 28.20 -24.32 -14.29
CA MET A 1 27.02 -24.88 -13.61
C MET A 1 27.26 -24.88 -12.10
N PRO A 2 26.21 -24.87 -11.26
CA PRO A 2 26.35 -24.97 -9.82
C PRO A 2 27.08 -26.25 -9.43
N THR A 3 27.98 -26.15 -8.45
CA THR A 3 28.79 -27.25 -7.92
C THR A 3 28.43 -27.60 -6.47
N SER A 4 27.62 -26.78 -5.80
CA SER A 4 27.18 -26.97 -4.42
C SER A 4 25.73 -26.55 -4.23
N GLU A 5 25.02 -27.27 -3.36
CA GLU A 5 23.65 -26.95 -2.94
C GLU A 5 23.54 -25.54 -2.35
N SER A 6 24.59 -25.07 -1.66
CA SER A 6 24.64 -23.71 -1.09
C SER A 6 24.46 -22.59 -2.12
N GLN A 7 24.76 -22.86 -3.41
CA GLN A 7 24.63 -21.90 -4.50
C GLN A 7 23.21 -21.83 -5.08
N VAL A 8 22.45 -22.93 -5.01
CA VAL A 8 21.10 -23.03 -5.56
C VAL A 8 20.02 -22.80 -4.52
N ARG A 9 20.28 -23.10 -3.24
CA ARG A 9 19.34 -22.89 -2.13
C ARG A 9 18.74 -21.47 -2.05
N PRO A 10 19.48 -20.37 -2.30
CA PRO A 10 18.89 -19.03 -2.31
C PRO A 10 17.90 -18.78 -3.45
N LEU A 11 17.98 -19.56 -4.55
CA LEU A 11 17.22 -19.34 -5.78
C LEU A 11 15.93 -20.17 -5.84
N THR A 12 15.74 -21.14 -4.94
CA THR A 12 14.62 -22.11 -5.01
C THR A 12 13.24 -21.48 -4.93
N ASN A 13 13.13 -20.29 -4.34
CA ASN A 13 11.86 -19.58 -4.17
C ASN A 13 11.51 -18.65 -5.35
N LEU A 14 12.32 -18.65 -6.42
CA LEU A 14 12.13 -17.81 -7.60
C LEU A 14 11.62 -18.64 -8.79
N GLU A 15 10.95 -18.00 -9.73
CA GLU A 15 10.54 -18.65 -10.97
C GLU A 15 11.75 -19.01 -11.86
N PRO A 16 11.71 -20.10 -12.65
CA PRO A 16 12.82 -20.55 -13.49
C PRO A 16 13.50 -19.49 -14.39
N PRO A 17 12.81 -18.50 -14.99
CA PRO A 17 13.47 -17.40 -15.70
C PRO A 17 14.25 -16.45 -14.77
N GLU A 18 13.75 -16.20 -13.57
CA GLU A 18 14.39 -15.32 -12.58
C GLU A 18 15.63 -15.97 -11.97
N GLN A 19 15.55 -17.27 -11.67
CA GLN A 19 16.71 -18.06 -11.21
C GLN A 19 17.88 -17.94 -12.20
N ARG A 20 17.58 -18.03 -13.51
CA ARG A 20 18.58 -17.91 -14.58
C ARG A 20 19.21 -16.52 -14.64
N SER A 21 18.39 -15.47 -14.50
CA SER A 21 18.87 -14.08 -14.52
C SER A 21 19.78 -13.78 -13.33
N VAL A 22 19.38 -14.15 -12.11
CA VAL A 22 20.18 -13.97 -10.89
C VAL A 22 21.49 -14.76 -10.98
N TRP A 23 21.44 -15.99 -11.49
CA TRP A 23 22.63 -16.82 -11.68
C TRP A 23 23.62 -16.20 -12.68
N GLN A 24 23.13 -15.74 -13.84
CA GLN A 24 23.97 -15.11 -14.86
C GLN A 24 24.66 -13.86 -14.32
N GLN A 25 23.93 -13.02 -13.58
CA GLN A 25 24.49 -11.83 -12.96
C GLN A 25 25.58 -12.18 -11.93
N ALA A 26 25.34 -13.18 -11.08
CA ALA A 26 26.32 -13.64 -10.10
C ALA A 26 27.60 -14.21 -10.77
N VAL A 27 27.46 -14.89 -11.93
CA VAL A 27 28.60 -15.37 -12.74
C VAL A 27 29.42 -14.21 -13.30
N ILE A 28 28.75 -13.15 -13.79
CA ILE A 28 29.42 -11.94 -14.29
C ILE A 28 30.19 -11.26 -13.15
N GLU A 29 29.56 -11.10 -11.97
CA GLU A 29 30.20 -10.52 -10.79
C GLU A 29 31.36 -11.38 -10.25
N ALA A 30 31.32 -12.70 -10.44
CA ALA A 30 32.41 -13.61 -10.14
C ALA A 30 33.53 -13.62 -11.19
N GLY A 31 33.46 -12.77 -12.23
CA GLY A 31 34.44 -12.72 -13.32
C GLY A 31 34.37 -13.94 -14.24
N ASN A 32 33.15 -14.36 -14.62
CA ASN A 32 32.87 -15.56 -15.43
C ASN A 32 33.29 -16.89 -14.78
N ARG A 33 33.42 -16.90 -13.45
CA ARG A 33 33.69 -18.12 -12.66
C ARG A 33 32.41 -18.59 -11.97
N VAL A 34 32.45 -19.81 -11.42
CA VAL A 34 31.33 -20.33 -10.64
C VAL A 34 31.21 -19.50 -9.34
N PRO A 35 30.07 -18.82 -9.11
CA PRO A 35 29.91 -17.94 -7.95
C PRO A 35 29.80 -18.73 -6.65
N SER A 36 30.20 -18.14 -5.53
CA SER A 36 29.95 -18.73 -4.20
C SER A 36 28.49 -18.57 -3.81
N GLY A 37 27.96 -19.45 -2.93
CA GLY A 37 26.57 -19.32 -2.47
C GLY A 37 26.27 -17.99 -1.78
N ARG A 38 27.29 -17.39 -1.13
CA ARG A 38 27.21 -16.04 -0.56
C ARG A 38 27.05 -14.97 -1.64
N LEU A 39 27.85 -15.03 -2.71
CA LEU A 39 27.74 -14.07 -3.81
C LEU A 39 26.39 -14.19 -4.53
N VAL A 40 25.87 -15.40 -4.73
CA VAL A 40 24.53 -15.61 -5.30
C VAL A 40 23.45 -14.98 -4.41
N LYS A 41 23.55 -15.14 -3.09
CA LYS A 41 22.64 -14.51 -2.13
C LYS A 41 22.73 -12.98 -2.17
N GLU A 42 23.94 -12.42 -2.14
CA GLU A 42 24.17 -10.96 -2.22
C GLU A 42 23.67 -10.38 -3.56
N THR A 43 23.86 -11.11 -4.67
CA THR A 43 23.34 -10.73 -5.99
C THR A 43 21.81 -10.75 -6.01
N LEU A 44 21.19 -11.77 -5.41
CA LEU A 44 19.74 -11.86 -5.27
C LEU A 44 19.17 -10.71 -4.44
N GLU A 45 19.78 -10.41 -3.30
CA GLU A 45 19.37 -9.29 -2.44
C GLU A 45 19.51 -7.96 -3.18
N ARG A 46 20.63 -7.72 -3.88
CA ARG A 46 20.85 -6.53 -4.71
C ARG A 46 19.85 -6.42 -5.87
N LEU A 47 19.48 -7.53 -6.50
CA LEU A 47 18.49 -7.54 -7.58
C LEU A 47 17.07 -7.32 -7.06
N LYS A 48 16.75 -7.81 -5.85
CA LYS A 48 15.50 -7.47 -5.16
C LYS A 48 15.46 -5.99 -4.82
N GLU A 49 16.54 -5.42 -4.32
CA GLU A 49 16.66 -3.97 -4.06
C GLU A 49 16.56 -3.14 -5.35
N LYS A 50 17.21 -3.56 -6.45
CA LYS A 50 17.10 -2.89 -7.77
C LYS A 50 15.71 -3.03 -8.42
N ARG A 51 14.95 -4.06 -8.05
CA ARG A 51 13.54 -4.23 -8.45
C ARG A 51 12.57 -3.50 -7.52
N LEU A 52 13.05 -2.80 -6.49
CA LEU A 52 12.21 -1.83 -5.78
C LEU A 52 11.90 -0.71 -6.76
N PHE A 53 10.74 -0.83 -7.42
CA PHE A 53 10.15 0.25 -8.20
C PHE A 53 10.12 1.50 -7.33
N LYS A 54 10.61 2.62 -7.85
CA LYS A 54 10.46 3.87 -7.12
C LYS A 54 8.98 4.13 -6.93
N ALA A 55 8.59 4.71 -5.80
CA ALA A 55 7.19 5.08 -5.60
C ALA A 55 6.65 5.94 -6.76
N SER A 56 7.49 6.83 -7.29
CA SER A 56 7.19 7.68 -8.45
C SER A 56 6.91 6.92 -9.74
N ASP A 57 7.45 5.72 -9.89
CA ASP A 57 7.24 4.87 -11.07
C ASP A 57 5.96 4.03 -10.94
N PHE A 58 5.49 3.85 -9.70
CA PHE A 58 4.32 3.04 -9.37
C PHE A 58 3.02 3.85 -9.32
N CYS A 59 3.06 5.07 -8.76
CA CYS A 59 1.88 5.90 -8.59
C CYS A 59 2.16 7.41 -8.64
N GLN A 60 1.08 8.18 -8.75
CA GLN A 60 1.08 9.64 -8.67
C GLN A 60 0.38 10.12 -7.40
N LEU A 61 0.65 11.37 -7.01
CA LEU A 61 -0.08 12.02 -5.94
C LEU A 61 -1.57 12.10 -6.27
N GLY A 62 -2.42 11.78 -5.30
CA GLY A 62 -3.87 11.70 -5.47
C GLY A 62 -4.37 10.34 -5.96
N ASP A 63 -3.50 9.43 -6.43
CA ASP A 63 -3.93 8.09 -6.80
C ASP A 63 -4.58 7.38 -5.60
N VAL A 64 -5.63 6.61 -5.88
CA VAL A 64 -6.39 5.85 -4.88
C VAL A 64 -6.04 4.35 -4.94
N PHE A 65 -5.92 3.74 -3.76
CA PHE A 65 -5.55 2.35 -3.56
C PHE A 65 -6.45 1.64 -2.55
N THR A 66 -6.51 0.32 -2.63
CA THR A 66 -6.90 -0.57 -1.52
C THR A 66 -5.63 -1.12 -0.87
N LEU A 67 -5.55 -1.02 0.45
CA LEU A 67 -4.42 -1.53 1.23
C LEU A 67 -4.50 -3.05 1.41
N SER A 68 -3.39 -3.75 1.22
CA SER A 68 -3.29 -5.18 1.51
C SER A 68 -1.91 -5.57 2.05
N LYS A 69 -1.84 -6.77 2.65
CA LYS A 69 -0.59 -7.37 3.17
C LYS A 69 0.13 -6.51 4.23
N LEU A 70 -0.57 -5.61 4.91
CA LEU A 70 -0.03 -4.91 6.08
C LEU A 70 0.05 -5.85 7.28
N GLU A 71 1.09 -5.67 8.10
CA GLU A 71 1.41 -6.52 9.24
C GLU A 71 1.30 -5.77 10.58
N ALA A 72 1.40 -6.50 11.69
CA ALA A 72 1.38 -5.96 13.06
C ALA A 72 0.22 -4.97 13.30
N GLN A 73 0.54 -3.74 13.73
CA GLN A 73 -0.42 -2.71 14.12
C GLN A 73 -1.21 -2.16 12.93
N GLU A 74 -0.64 -2.20 11.72
CA GLU A 74 -1.24 -1.66 10.50
C GLU A 74 -2.16 -2.67 9.82
N ARG A 75 -2.13 -3.94 10.23
CA ARG A 75 -3.00 -5.01 9.70
C ARG A 75 -4.49 -4.64 9.72
N LYS A 76 -4.92 -3.81 10.67
CA LYS A 76 -6.30 -3.32 10.78
C LYS A 76 -6.74 -2.52 9.54
N TYR A 77 -5.81 -1.92 8.79
CA TYR A 77 -6.08 -1.15 7.59
C TYR A 77 -6.14 -1.99 6.31
N ASN A 78 -5.88 -3.30 6.37
CA ASN A 78 -6.08 -4.16 5.21
C ASN A 78 -7.54 -4.13 4.76
N GLY A 79 -7.75 -3.90 3.46
CA GLY A 79 -9.05 -3.69 2.85
C GLY A 79 -9.58 -2.26 2.94
N CYS A 80 -8.89 -1.34 3.62
CA CYS A 80 -9.24 0.07 3.60
C CYS A 80 -8.77 0.74 2.30
N TRP A 81 -9.51 1.75 1.85
CA TRP A 81 -9.03 2.63 0.80
C TRP A 81 -7.97 3.59 1.36
N ALA A 82 -7.12 4.09 0.48
CA ALA A 82 -6.00 4.95 0.76
C ALA A 82 -5.75 5.90 -0.42
N ILE A 83 -5.34 7.13 -0.13
CA ILE A 83 -5.03 8.16 -1.15
C ILE A 83 -3.55 8.53 -1.02
N ALA A 84 -2.77 8.46 -2.10
CA ALA A 84 -1.37 8.86 -2.08
C ALA A 84 -1.23 10.36 -1.82
N VAL A 85 -0.50 10.73 -0.77
CA VAL A 85 -0.27 12.13 -0.36
C VAL A 85 1.18 12.57 -0.48
N THR A 86 2.14 11.66 -0.28
CA THR A 86 3.57 11.92 -0.46
C THR A 86 4.24 10.71 -1.08
N LEU A 87 5.13 10.93 -2.06
CA LEU A 87 5.95 9.88 -2.65
C LEU A 87 7.38 10.00 -2.13
N ASN A 88 7.88 8.97 -1.45
CA ASN A 88 9.29 8.85 -1.08
C ASN A 88 9.97 7.85 -2.04
N ASP A 89 11.30 7.70 -1.99
CA ASP A 89 12.02 6.87 -2.97
C ASP A 89 11.50 5.42 -3.06
N PHE A 90 11.13 4.79 -1.93
CA PHE A 90 10.70 3.38 -1.88
C PHE A 90 9.40 3.14 -1.11
N THR A 91 8.79 4.21 -0.60
CA THR A 91 7.57 4.16 0.21
C THR A 91 6.62 5.28 -0.19
N VAL A 92 5.33 5.02 -0.07
CA VAL A 92 4.26 5.97 -0.34
C VAL A 92 3.63 6.32 0.99
N GLU A 93 3.55 7.60 1.29
CA GLU A 93 2.71 8.09 2.36
C GLU A 93 1.27 8.19 1.83
N VAL A 94 0.36 7.49 2.48
CA VAL A 94 -1.04 7.40 2.09
C VAL A 94 -1.96 7.84 3.21
N ALA A 95 -2.96 8.64 2.87
CA ALA A 95 -4.02 9.01 3.80
C ALA A 95 -5.17 8.01 3.73
N VAL A 96 -5.56 7.50 4.90
CA VAL A 96 -6.75 6.67 5.10
C VAL A 96 -7.85 7.50 5.79
N HIS A 97 -8.95 6.85 6.18
CA HIS A 97 -10.11 7.51 6.78
C HIS A 97 -9.85 8.16 8.15
N ASP A 98 -8.82 7.74 8.90
CA ASP A 98 -8.56 8.24 10.26
C ASP A 98 -7.14 8.79 10.50
N ASN A 99 -6.19 8.51 9.61
CA ASN A 99 -4.78 8.89 9.78
C ASN A 99 -4.02 8.81 8.45
N THR A 100 -2.72 9.04 8.51
CA THR A 100 -1.76 8.81 7.42
C THR A 100 -0.83 7.64 7.76
N LEU A 101 -0.49 6.82 6.77
CA LEU A 101 0.36 5.63 6.89
C LEU A 101 1.52 5.71 5.90
N LEU A 102 2.67 5.16 6.28
CA LEU A 102 3.81 5.01 5.36
C LEU A 102 3.88 3.55 4.92
N VAL A 103 3.55 3.28 3.65
CA VAL A 103 3.43 1.92 3.12
C VAL A 103 4.34 1.72 1.92
N LYS A 104 4.67 0.46 1.62
CA LYS A 104 5.43 0.14 0.41
C LYS A 104 4.49 -0.02 -0.79
N PRO A 105 4.97 0.20 -2.03
CA PRO A 105 4.18 -0.07 -3.24
C PRO A 105 3.56 -1.47 -3.28
N GLU A 106 4.24 -2.49 -2.73
CA GLU A 106 3.73 -3.88 -2.65
C GLU A 106 2.46 -4.07 -1.79
N ASN A 107 2.15 -3.09 -0.93
CA ASN A 107 0.95 -3.06 -0.10
C ASN A 107 -0.22 -2.30 -0.74
N LEU A 108 0.00 -1.69 -1.92
CA LEU A 108 -0.95 -0.85 -2.61
C LEU A 108 -1.56 -1.59 -3.80
N ASN A 109 -2.90 -1.67 -3.86
CA ASN A 109 -3.62 -2.21 -5.00
C ASN A 109 -4.39 -1.06 -5.64
N LYS A 110 -4.03 -0.67 -6.87
CA LYS A 110 -4.61 0.52 -7.51
C LYS A 110 -6.11 0.35 -7.76
N ILE A 111 -6.87 1.40 -7.50
CA ILE A 111 -8.28 1.50 -7.88
C ILE A 111 -8.36 2.35 -9.15
N ASP A 112 -8.73 1.74 -10.27
CA ASP A 112 -8.81 2.40 -11.58
C ASP A 112 -10.22 2.94 -11.91
N SER A 113 -11.08 3.13 -10.90
CA SER A 113 -12.43 3.69 -11.07
C SER A 113 -12.39 5.22 -10.93
N PRO A 114 -12.75 5.99 -11.98
CA PRO A 114 -12.82 7.45 -11.91
C PRO A 114 -13.74 7.94 -10.78
N GLU A 115 -14.85 7.24 -10.55
CA GLU A 115 -15.80 7.57 -9.49
C GLU A 115 -15.16 7.50 -8.09
N ALA A 116 -14.28 6.52 -7.87
CA ALA A 116 -13.54 6.40 -6.62
C ALA A 116 -12.53 7.55 -6.44
N HIS A 117 -11.85 7.96 -7.52
CA HIS A 117 -10.93 9.10 -7.51
C HIS A 117 -11.65 10.43 -7.19
N ASP A 118 -12.89 10.59 -7.64
CA ASP A 118 -13.68 11.79 -7.38
C ASP A 118 -14.30 11.79 -5.97
N GLN A 119 -14.85 10.66 -5.52
CA GLN A 119 -15.62 10.58 -4.27
C GLN A 119 -14.76 10.43 -3.02
N LEU A 120 -13.70 9.61 -3.06
CA LEU A 120 -12.94 9.26 -1.86
C LEU A 120 -12.22 10.44 -1.21
N PRO A 121 -11.67 11.43 -1.95
CA PRO A 121 -11.16 12.66 -1.33
C PRO A 121 -12.24 13.42 -0.54
N GLN A 122 -13.46 13.50 -1.07
CA GLN A 122 -14.58 14.19 -0.42
C GLN A 122 -15.03 13.43 0.83
N ILE A 123 -15.15 12.11 0.73
CA ILE A 123 -15.51 11.24 1.86
C ILE A 123 -14.44 11.34 2.96
N LYS A 124 -13.16 11.31 2.59
CA LYS A 124 -12.05 11.50 3.53
C LYS A 124 -12.20 12.81 4.29
N GLU A 125 -12.44 13.91 3.58
CA GLU A 125 -12.58 15.22 4.19
C GLU A 125 -13.75 15.27 5.16
N ARG A 126 -14.91 14.74 4.76
CA ARG A 126 -16.11 14.62 5.61
C ARG A 126 -15.85 13.83 6.89
N ILE A 127 -15.25 12.65 6.77
CA ILE A 127 -14.86 11.81 7.92
C ILE A 127 -13.86 12.54 8.82
N TRP A 128 -12.90 13.26 8.24
CA TRP A 128 -11.89 14.02 8.97
C TRP A 128 -12.51 15.16 9.78
N ARG A 129 -13.43 15.93 9.17
CA ARG A 129 -14.18 16.99 9.87
C ARG A 129 -14.97 16.43 11.05
N LEU A 130 -15.70 15.33 10.84
CA LEU A 130 -16.43 14.63 11.90
C LEU A 130 -15.52 14.23 13.06
N ARG A 131 -14.39 13.60 12.76
CA ARG A 131 -13.44 13.13 13.79
C ARG A 131 -12.76 14.25 14.55
N ASN A 132 -12.60 15.43 13.94
CA ASN A 132 -11.95 16.57 14.57
C ASN A 132 -12.90 17.55 15.25
N HIS A 133 -14.20 17.43 15.01
CA HIS A 133 -15.19 18.29 15.65
C HIS A 133 -15.33 18.01 17.16
N GLY A 134 -15.10 16.77 17.60
CA GLY A 134 -15.17 16.42 19.01
C GLY A 134 -15.11 14.92 19.27
N THR A 135 -15.52 14.53 20.47
CA THR A 135 -15.60 13.10 20.84
C THR A 135 -16.86 12.49 20.24
N LEU A 136 -16.68 11.50 19.38
CA LEU A 136 -17.77 10.72 18.82
C LEU A 136 -18.06 9.50 19.71
N ASP A 137 -19.28 8.99 19.66
CA ASP A 137 -19.63 7.74 20.30
C ASP A 137 -19.01 6.53 19.57
N ARG A 138 -18.94 5.39 20.26
CA ARG A 138 -18.35 4.15 19.72
C ARG A 138 -19.05 3.67 18.43
N GLY A 139 -20.37 3.84 18.36
CA GLY A 139 -21.17 3.49 17.18
C GLY A 139 -20.78 4.35 15.98
N ALA A 140 -20.66 5.66 16.16
CA ALA A 140 -20.16 6.57 15.13
C ALA A 140 -18.77 6.16 14.62
N TYR A 141 -17.81 5.89 15.51
CA TYR A 141 -16.48 5.40 15.09
C TYR A 141 -16.56 4.09 14.28
N THR A 142 -17.44 3.17 14.68
CA THR A 142 -17.62 1.89 13.98
C THR A 142 -18.16 2.11 12.56
N VAL A 143 -19.09 3.04 12.38
CA VAL A 143 -19.61 3.41 11.06
C VAL A 143 -18.50 4.02 10.22
N LEU A 144 -17.76 5.00 10.74
CA LEU A 144 -16.67 5.67 10.01
C LEU A 144 -15.55 4.68 9.60
N ASP A 145 -15.22 3.72 10.47
CA ASP A 145 -14.26 2.65 10.15
C ASP A 145 -14.79 1.71 9.05
N SER A 146 -16.10 1.46 9.01
CA SER A 146 -16.74 0.68 7.94
C SER A 146 -16.70 1.43 6.60
N LEU A 147 -17.00 2.74 6.60
CA LEU A 147 -16.91 3.59 5.40
C LEU A 147 -15.48 3.67 4.86
N GLY A 148 -14.47 3.60 5.74
CA GLY A 148 -13.05 3.51 5.40
C GLY A 148 -12.66 2.29 4.56
N ARG A 149 -13.56 1.30 4.43
CA ARG A 149 -13.34 0.06 3.65
C ARG A 149 -14.12 0.01 2.34
N GLN A 150 -14.95 1.02 2.08
CA GLN A 150 -15.80 1.05 0.90
C GLN A 150 -15.17 1.97 -0.14
N SER A 151 -14.81 1.43 -1.30
CA SER A 151 -14.26 2.21 -2.41
C SER A 151 -15.31 3.09 -3.13
N TYR A 152 -16.58 2.90 -2.79
CA TYR A 152 -17.72 3.73 -3.16
C TYR A 152 -18.74 3.67 -2.03
N LEU A 153 -19.49 4.74 -1.77
CA LEU A 153 -20.59 4.71 -0.80
C LEU A 153 -21.93 4.48 -1.50
N THR A 154 -22.72 3.57 -0.96
CA THR A 154 -24.12 3.41 -1.32
C THR A 154 -24.96 4.60 -0.81
N PRO A 155 -26.18 4.82 -1.33
CA PRO A 155 -27.06 5.88 -0.83
C PRO A 155 -27.33 5.80 0.69
N VAL A 156 -27.39 4.58 1.24
CA VAL A 156 -27.57 4.36 2.68
C VAL A 156 -26.34 4.82 3.45
N GLU A 157 -25.15 4.49 2.98
CA GLU A 157 -23.89 4.89 3.62
C GLU A 157 -23.65 6.39 3.54
N PHE A 158 -23.99 7.04 2.42
CA PHE A 158 -24.02 8.49 2.32
C PHE A 158 -25.00 9.12 3.31
N GLY A 159 -26.21 8.56 3.42
CA GLY A 159 -27.20 9.01 4.37
C GLY A 159 -26.76 8.84 5.83
N LEU A 160 -26.07 7.75 6.16
CA LEU A 160 -25.49 7.54 7.49
C LEU A 160 -24.40 8.57 7.80
N LEU A 161 -23.51 8.86 6.85
CA LEU A 161 -22.46 9.86 7.02
C LEU A 161 -23.07 11.25 7.24
N GLN A 162 -24.03 11.64 6.41
CA GLN A 162 -24.75 12.90 6.55
C GLN A 162 -25.48 13.00 7.89
N TRP A 163 -26.19 11.94 8.28
CA TRP A 163 -26.89 11.92 9.56
C TRP A 163 -25.94 12.11 10.75
N LEU A 164 -24.74 11.52 10.70
CA LEU A 164 -23.71 11.74 11.71
C LEU A 164 -23.24 13.20 11.72
N GLU A 165 -23.02 13.80 10.55
CA GLU A 165 -22.62 15.22 10.43
C GLU A 165 -23.68 16.15 11.04
N GLU A 166 -24.95 15.93 10.72
CA GLU A 166 -26.08 16.69 11.29
C GLU A 166 -26.18 16.48 12.81
N TYR A 167 -26.10 15.23 13.28
CA TYR A 167 -26.22 14.88 14.70
C TYR A 167 -25.11 15.50 15.55
N TYR A 168 -23.87 15.51 15.02
CA TYR A 168 -22.71 16.08 15.70
C TYR A 168 -22.51 17.57 15.43
N GLY A 169 -23.36 18.20 14.62
CA GLY A 169 -23.29 19.63 14.30
C GLY A 169 -22.10 20.02 13.42
N VAL A 170 -21.63 19.10 12.58
CA VAL A 170 -20.50 19.29 11.66
C VAL A 170 -20.96 19.87 10.31
N ASP A 171 -22.26 19.84 10.04
CA ASP A 171 -22.86 20.49 8.89
C ASP A 171 -22.86 22.01 9.06
N GLY A 172 -21.91 22.67 8.39
CA GLY A 172 -21.98 24.11 8.13
C GLY A 172 -20.66 24.85 8.11
N GLU A 173 -19.83 24.64 7.07
CA GLU A 173 -19.32 25.75 6.26
C GLU A 173 -19.32 25.26 4.80
N SER A 174 -20.26 25.80 4.02
CA SER A 174 -20.27 25.74 2.56
C SER A 174 -19.25 26.72 1.98
#